data_AF-A0A535XZQ2-F1
#
_entry.id   AF-A0A535XZQ2-F1
#
_cell.length_a   1.000
_cell.length_b   1.000
_cell.length_c   1.000
_cell.angle_alpha   90.00
_cell.angle_beta   90.00
_cell.angle_gamma   90.00
#
_symmetry.space_group_name_H-M   'P 1'
#
loop_
_entity.id
_entity.type
_entity.pdbx_description
1 polymer ?
#
loop_
_entity_poly.entity_id
_entity_poly.type
_entity_poly.pdbx_seq_one_letter_code
_entity_poly.pdbx_strand_id
1 'polypeptide(L)' 'MVQAPLAAAASRATLLATMAVLVLICDDQAAFRAAAREVVNATDGFQVVGEVESGEESVVLAGRLHPDLVLMDVHLPG' A
#
# COMPACT_ATOMS: atom_id res chain seq x y z
N MET A 1 -13.30 36.33 26.05
CA MET A 1 -12.18 35.37 25.95
C MET A 1 -12.78 33.99 25.73
N VAL A 2 -13.18 33.69 24.49
CA VAL A 2 -13.64 32.35 24.10
C VAL A 2 -12.69 31.93 22.99
N GLN A 3 -11.69 31.11 23.32
CA GLN A 3 -10.85 30.48 22.32
C GLN A 3 -11.72 29.49 21.55
N ALA A 4 -11.83 29.71 20.23
CA ALA A 4 -12.39 28.73 19.31
C ALA A 4 -11.55 27.43 19.34
N PRO A 5 -12.14 26.25 19.17
CA PRO A 5 -11.37 25.02 19.17
C PRO A 5 -10.45 24.98 17.93
N LEU A 6 -9.15 24.79 18.19
CA LEU A 6 -8.10 24.52 17.22
C LEU A 6 -8.27 23.11 16.62
N ALA A 7 -9.35 22.89 15.88
CA ALA A 7 -9.57 21.68 15.09
C ALA A 7 -9.30 21.94 13.60
N ALA A 8 -8.26 22.73 13.31
CA ALA A 8 -7.81 22.98 11.94
C ALA A 8 -6.67 22.00 11.61
N ALA A 9 -7.03 20.95 10.86
CA ALA A 9 -6.16 20.09 10.05
C ALA A 9 -4.86 19.60 10.73
N ALA A 10 -4.96 18.49 11.48
CA ALA A 10 -3.80 17.62 11.62
C ALA A 10 -3.32 17.21 10.21
N SER A 11 -2.03 17.33 9.93
CA SER A 11 -1.46 16.94 8.63
C SER A 11 -1.85 15.49 8.31
N ARG A 12 -2.21 15.21 7.06
CA ARG A 12 -2.59 13.85 6.61
C ARG A 12 -1.47 12.84 6.88
N ALA A 13 -0.21 13.30 6.89
CA ALA A 13 0.96 12.51 7.27
C ALA A 13 0.95 12.08 8.76
N THR A 14 0.39 12.90 9.66
CA THR A 14 0.32 12.60 11.09
C THR A 14 -0.75 11.55 11.40
N LEU A 15 -1.86 11.52 10.66
CA LEU A 15 -2.86 10.44 10.78
C LEU A 15 -2.33 9.12 10.21
N LEU A 16 -1.52 9.16 9.13
CA LEU A 16 -0.83 7.99 8.58
C LEU A 16 0.25 7.43 9.52
N ALA A 17 0.83 8.22 10.41
CA ALA A 17 1.81 7.74 11.39
C ALA A 17 1.23 6.75 12.42
N THR A 18 -0.09 6.51 12.41
CA THR A 18 -0.78 5.59 13.33
C THR A 18 -1.41 4.38 12.61
N MET A 19 -1.40 4.32 11.28
CA MET A 19 -1.98 3.22 10.49
C MET A 19 -0.96 2.70 9.48
N ALA A 20 -0.85 1.38 9.36
CA ALA A 20 0.06 0.76 8.40
C ALA A 20 -0.33 1.11 6.96
N VAL A 21 0.65 1.42 6.12
CA VAL A 21 0.53 1.59 4.68
C VAL A 21 0.27 0.22 4.05
N LEU A 22 -0.90 0.08 3.42
CA LEU A 22 -1.35 -1.16 2.80
C LEU A 22 -0.76 -1.30 1.40
N VAL A 23 0.03 -2.35 1.18
CA VAL A 23 0.78 -2.59 -0.06
C VAL A 23 0.20 -3.77 -0.84
N LEU A 24 -0.13 -3.55 -2.11
CA LEU A 24 -0.41 -4.60 -3.09
C LEU A 24 0.85 -4.83 -3.96
N ILE A 25 1.28 -6.09 -4.09
CA ILE A 25 2.44 -6.47 -4.92
C ILE A 25 1.93 -7.10 -6.23
N CYS A 26 2.42 -6.63 -7.37
CA CYS A 26 2.04 -7.10 -8.70
C CYS A 26 3.29 -7.47 -9.50
N ASP A 27 3.57 -8.77 -9.65
CA ASP A 27 4.76 -9.27 -10.36
C ASP A 27 4.48 -10.72 -10.78
N ASP A 28 4.82 -11.13 -12.01
CA ASP A 28 4.57 -12.48 -12.52
C ASP A 28 5.66 -13.49 -12.08
N GLN A 29 6.74 -13.01 -11.46
CA GLN A 29 7.84 -13.83 -10.97
C GLN A 29 7.76 -14.02 -9.45
N ALA A 30 7.48 -15.25 -9.04
CA ALA A 30 7.37 -15.63 -7.62
C ALA A 30 8.59 -15.23 -6.77
N ALA A 31 9.80 -15.26 -7.36
CA ALA A 31 11.03 -14.86 -6.65
C ALA A 31 11.05 -13.36 -6.32
N PHE A 32 10.60 -12.49 -7.24
CA PHE A 32 10.54 -11.06 -6.98
C PHE A 32 9.40 -10.70 -6.03
N ARG A 33 8.23 -11.34 -6.15
CA ARG A 33 7.16 -11.18 -5.14
C ARG A 33 7.62 -11.55 -3.74
N ALA A 34 8.32 -12.68 -3.60
CA ALA A 34 8.86 -13.11 -2.31
C ALA A 34 9.85 -12.07 -1.75
N ALA A 35 10.80 -11.59 -2.57
CA ALA A 35 11.75 -10.56 -2.15
C ALA A 35 11.06 -9.24 -1.75
N ALA A 36 10.09 -8.79 -2.55
CA ALA A 36 9.30 -7.59 -2.27
C ALA A 36 8.52 -7.73 -0.96
N ARG A 37 7.88 -8.88 -0.71
CA ARG A 37 7.17 -9.17 0.54
C ARG A 37 8.10 -9.11 1.75
N GLU A 38 9.31 -9.66 1.65
CA GLU A 38 10.30 -9.58 2.74
C GLU A 38 10.69 -8.12 3.04
N VAL A 39 10.93 -7.30 2.01
CA VAL A 39 11.25 -5.88 2.19
C VAL A 39 10.10 -5.11 2.82
N VAL A 40 8.86 -5.33 2.35
CA VAL A 40 7.67 -4.66 2.90
C VAL A 40 7.46 -5.06 4.37
N ASN A 41 7.55 -6.34 4.70
CA ASN A 41 7.37 -6.83 6.07
C ASN A 41 8.49 -6.40 7.01
N ALA A 42 9.69 -6.13 6.50
CA ALA A 42 10.80 -5.57 7.28
C ALA A 42 10.71 -4.05 7.46
N THR A 43 9.75 -3.37 6.82
CA THR A 43 9.59 -1.93 6.89
C THR A 43 8.49 -1.56 7.87
N ASP A 44 8.86 -0.92 8.99
CA ASP A 44 7.91 -0.48 10.00
C ASP A 44 6.82 0.43 9.40
N GLY A 45 5.57 0.12 9.72
CA GLY A 45 4.41 0.86 9.23
C GLY A 45 3.96 0.46 7.83
N PHE A 46 4.44 -0.65 7.26
CA PHE A 46 3.95 -1.21 6.00
C PHE A 46 3.39 -2.62 6.18
N GLN A 47 2.42 -2.99 5.35
CA GLN A 47 1.81 -4.32 5.39
C GLN A 47 1.41 -4.76 3.98
N VAL A 48 1.77 -5.99 3.59
CA VAL A 48 1.24 -6.60 2.35
C VAL A 48 -0.22 -6.99 2.56
N VAL A 49 -1.11 -6.52 1.67
CA VAL A 49 -2.53 -6.86 1.68
C VAL A 49 -2.94 -7.83 0.58
N GLY A 50 -2.10 -8.02 -0.44
CA GLY A 50 -2.33 -8.96 -1.51
C GLY A 50 -1.16 -9.07 -2.47
N GLU A 51 -1.21 -10.11 -3.29
CA GLU A 51 -0.27 -10.39 -4.38
C GLU A 51 -1.07 -10.79 -5.63
N VAL A 52 -0.62 -10.36 -6.81
CA VAL A 52 -1.21 -10.71 -8.12
C VAL A 52 -0.12 -10.94 -9.16
N GLU A 53 -0.45 -11.68 -10.22
CA GLU A 53 0.49 -12.07 -11.28
C GLU A 53 0.20 -11.40 -12.63
N SER A 54 -0.88 -10.61 -12.75
CA SER A 54 -1.23 -9.89 -13.98
C SER A 54 -1.70 -8.45 -13.73
N GLY A 55 -1.59 -7.62 -14.77
CA GLY A 55 -2.07 -6.24 -14.76
C GLY A 55 -3.58 -6.15 -14.49
N GLU A 56 -4.41 -6.99 -15.10
CA GLU A 56 -5.86 -6.97 -14.90
C GLU A 56 -6.27 -7.42 -13.50
N GLU A 57 -5.62 -8.48 -12.97
CA GLU A 57 -5.83 -8.90 -11.59
C GLU A 57 -5.48 -7.78 -10.61
N SER A 58 -4.43 -7.00 -10.90
CA SER A 58 -4.04 -5.85 -10.06
C SER A 58 -5.13 -4.79 -9.97
N VAL A 59 -5.81 -4.46 -11.08
CA VAL A 59 -6.89 -3.47 -11.10
C VAL A 59 -8.09 -3.99 -10.29
N VAL A 60 -8.47 -5.26 -10.51
CA VAL A 60 -9.59 -5.88 -9.80
C VAL A 60 -9.31 -5.95 -8.30
N LEU A 61 -8.11 -6.39 -7.91
CA LEU A 61 -7.78 -6.58 -6.50
C LEU A 61 -7.53 -5.25 -5.80
N ALA A 62 -6.91 -4.26 -6.45
CA ALA A 62 -6.78 -2.90 -5.91
C ALA A 62 -8.15 -2.27 -5.64
N GLY A 63 -9.14 -2.47 -6.53
CA GLY A 63 -10.50 -2.00 -6.33
C GLY A 63 -11.22 -2.64 -5.15
N ARG A 64 -10.81 -3.85 -4.73
CA ARG A 64 -11.40 -4.58 -3.58
C ARG A 64 -10.67 -4.31 -2.27
N LEU A 65 -9.34 -4.25 -2.32
CA LEU A 65 -8.48 -4.13 -1.14
C LEU A 65 -8.20 -2.68 -0.75
N HIS A 66 -8.42 -1.72 -1.68
CA HIS A 66 -8.10 -0.31 -1.48
C HIS A 66 -6.69 -0.09 -0.89
N PRO A 67 -5.63 -0.63 -1.53
CA PRO A 67 -4.26 -0.44 -1.04
C PRO A 67 -3.87 1.04 -1.10
N ASP A 68 -3.02 1.47 -0.17
CA ASP A 68 -2.43 2.80 -0.16
C ASP A 68 -1.29 2.93 -1.19
N LEU A 69 -0.62 1.82 -1.47
CA LEU A 69 0.51 1.73 -2.38
C LEU A 69 0.44 0.45 -3.21
N VAL A 70 0.76 0.57 -4.50
CA VAL A 70 0.93 -0.57 -5.41
C VAL A 70 2.41 -0.64 -5.80
N LEU A 71 3.04 -1.78 -5.56
CA LEU A 71 4.36 -2.11 -6.06
C LEU A 71 4.19 -3.02 -7.28
N MET A 72 4.50 -2.51 -8.47
CA MET A 72 4.22 -3.20 -9.73
C MET A 72 5.47 -3.36 -10.58
N ASP A 73 5.67 -4.58 -11.12
CA ASP A 73 6.56 -4.80 -12.24
C ASP A 73 6.07 -3.99 -13.46
N VAL A 74 7.00 -3.30 -14.10
CA VAL A 74 6.73 -2.47 -15.28
C VAL A 74 6.54 -3.31 -16.55
N HIS A 75 7.00 -4.56 -16.54
CA HIS A 75 6.81 -5.51 -17.65
C HIS A 75 5.70 -6.52 -17.37
N LEU A 76 4.89 -6.28 -16.34
CA LEU A 76 3.80 -7.17 -15.96
C LEU A 76 2.84 -7.37 -17.14
N PRO A 77 2.61 -8.60 -17.60
CA PRO A 77 1.71 -8.87 -18.71
C PRO A 77 0.23 -8.61 -18.35
N GLY A 78 -0.56 -8.31 -19.39
CA GLY A 78 -1.98 -7.93 -19.30
C GLY A 78 -2.32 -6.72 -20.16
#